data_AF-A0A9P6TWD7-F1
#
_entry.id   AF-A0A9P6TWD7-F1
#
_cell.length_a   1.000
_cell.length_b   1.000
_cell.length_c   1.000
_cell.angle_alpha   90.00
_cell.angle_beta   90.00
_cell.angle_gamma   90.00
#
_symmetry.space_group_name_H-M   'P 1'
#
loop_
_entity.id
_entity.type
_entity.pdbx_description
1 polymer ?
#
loop_
_entity_poly.entity_id
_entity_poly.type
_entity_poly.pdbx_seq_one_letter_code
_entity_poly.pdbx_strand_id
1 'polypeptide(L)'
;MHPELTSSIEVQPSLTSPTTSTITPPETLEELKARHKKEQRELTAKVTALKKTATKGDKKKKKEVLIEIAQLEQSLGQQHDKEEKDWLNIHKCDIGSGTGSADVIDKLEEAADGEDEFDPNDASIPIDHLILDPTQAKTEPLPQQSHGGKKPSRQKARKDRKAQALKELQDQAEVEAAGQVNMNEVERKAIEELAEVMNVTVKDVTADGHCLYNAIADQLTQQHQTKASVKKLRQETAEYMRQNSEDFLPFLTNTQGDMMSTEDFVGYCNDLETTAVWGGQPEVIESCAL
;
A
#
# COMPACT_ATOMS: atom_id res chain seq x y z
N MET A 1 -35.96 43.03 -65.16
CA MET A 1 -34.61 42.56 -65.56
C MET A 1 -33.66 42.90 -64.43
N HIS A 2 -33.20 41.88 -63.72
CA HIS A 2 -32.08 41.89 -62.77
C HIS A 2 -30.78 42.35 -63.48
N PRO A 3 -29.78 42.93 -62.79
CA PRO A 3 -28.93 42.17 -61.85
C PRO A 3 -28.55 42.92 -60.55
N GLU A 4 -28.64 42.22 -59.42
CA GLU A 4 -27.86 42.52 -58.22
C GLU A 4 -26.51 41.80 -58.33
N LEU A 5 -25.43 42.54 -58.10
CA LEU A 5 -24.07 42.02 -57.95
C LEU A 5 -23.72 41.99 -56.46
N THR A 6 -23.50 40.77 -56.01
CA THR A 6 -23.01 40.35 -54.70
C THR A 6 -21.63 40.93 -54.39
N SER A 7 -21.43 41.44 -53.17
CA SER A 7 -20.10 41.59 -52.56
C SER A 7 -20.17 41.14 -51.11
N SER A 8 -19.45 40.04 -50.86
CA SER A 8 -19.34 39.34 -49.60
C SER A 8 -18.66 40.21 -48.53
N ILE A 9 -19.34 40.35 -47.39
CA ILE A 9 -18.78 40.89 -46.15
C ILE A 9 -18.04 39.75 -45.46
N GLU A 10 -16.71 39.80 -45.48
CA GLU A 10 -15.85 38.95 -44.66
C GLU A 10 -15.43 39.75 -43.41
N VAL A 11 -16.20 39.60 -42.34
CA VAL A 11 -15.86 40.13 -41.01
C VAL A 11 -15.14 39.02 -40.26
N GLN A 12 -13.85 39.22 -39.99
CA GLN A 12 -13.13 38.45 -38.99
C GLN A 12 -13.56 38.88 -37.59
N PRO A 13 -13.84 37.96 -36.65
CA PRO A 13 -13.82 38.27 -35.24
C PRO A 13 -12.49 37.84 -34.63
N SER A 14 -11.81 38.85 -34.10
CA SER A 14 -10.69 38.80 -33.18
C SER A 14 -10.91 37.86 -32.00
N LEU A 15 -9.81 37.21 -31.62
CA LEU A 15 -9.60 36.43 -30.40
C LEU A 15 -10.21 37.08 -29.15
N THR A 16 -11.22 36.42 -28.59
CA THR A 16 -11.56 36.51 -27.17
C THR A 16 -11.38 35.14 -26.57
N SER A 17 -10.41 35.00 -25.66
CA SER A 17 -10.40 33.92 -24.69
C SER A 17 -11.62 34.07 -23.76
N PRO A 18 -12.26 32.94 -23.44
CA PRO A 18 -12.60 32.72 -22.05
C PRO A 18 -12.06 31.37 -21.59
N THR A 19 -11.39 31.44 -20.45
CA THR A 19 -11.13 30.35 -19.52
C THR A 19 -12.38 29.50 -19.33
N THR A 20 -12.44 28.35 -19.99
CA THR A 20 -13.41 27.30 -19.63
C THR A 20 -12.79 26.51 -18.48
N SER A 21 -12.98 27.00 -17.26
CA SER A 21 -13.05 26.12 -16.10
C SER A 21 -14.30 25.28 -16.27
N THR A 22 -14.16 24.12 -16.91
CA THR A 22 -15.20 23.12 -16.97
C THR A 22 -15.34 22.55 -15.57
N ILE A 23 -16.38 22.99 -14.87
CA ILE A 23 -16.88 22.34 -13.66
C ILE A 23 -17.48 21.01 -14.12
N THR A 24 -16.71 19.94 -14.00
CA THR A 24 -17.20 18.56 -14.09
C THR A 24 -17.97 18.23 -12.81
N PRO A 25 -19.06 17.42 -12.89
CA PRO A 25 -19.74 16.89 -11.69
C PRO A 25 -18.74 16.14 -10.81
N PRO A 26 -19.00 15.97 -9.49
CA PRO A 26 -18.03 15.41 -8.56
C PRO A 26 -17.58 14.03 -9.04
N GLU A 27 -16.36 13.95 -9.55
CA GLU A 27 -15.76 12.68 -9.98
C GLU A 27 -15.73 11.74 -8.78
N THR A 28 -16.29 10.54 -8.97
CA THR A 28 -16.20 9.48 -7.97
C THR A 28 -14.74 9.01 -7.84
N LEU A 29 -14.37 8.43 -6.69
CA LEU A 29 -13.02 7.91 -6.47
C LEU A 29 -12.60 6.90 -7.55
N GLU A 30 -13.56 6.11 -8.05
CA GLU A 30 -13.34 5.14 -9.12
C GLU A 30 -13.03 5.80 -10.46
N GLU A 31 -13.74 6.88 -10.82
CA GLU A 31 -13.48 7.65 -12.04
C GLU A 31 -12.12 8.34 -11.98
N LEU A 32 -11.74 8.88 -10.81
CA LEU A 32 -10.44 9.49 -10.58
C LEU A 32 -9.30 8.46 -10.79
N LYS A 33 -9.42 7.28 -10.17
CA LYS A 33 -8.44 6.19 -10.31
C LYS A 33 -8.39 5.63 -11.75
N ALA A 34 -9.53 5.54 -12.43
CA ALA A 34 -9.60 5.13 -13.83
C ALA A 34 -8.87 6.12 -14.75
N ARG A 35 -9.01 7.43 -14.50
CA ARG A 35 -8.26 8.47 -15.21
C ARG A 35 -6.76 8.36 -14.97
N HIS A 36 -6.32 8.20 -13.72
CA HIS A 36 -4.90 7.99 -13.39
C HIS A 36 -4.32 6.78 -14.13
N LYS A 37 -5.05 5.67 -14.18
CA LYS A 37 -4.64 4.47 -14.92
C LYS A 37 -4.51 4.73 -16.43
N LYS A 38 -5.40 5.53 -17.02
CA LYS A 38 -5.33 5.92 -18.42
C LYS A 38 -4.11 6.81 -18.70
N GLU A 39 -3.87 7.81 -17.86
CA GLU A 39 -2.72 8.71 -17.96
C GLU A 39 -1.39 7.96 -17.79
N GLN A 40 -1.34 6.96 -16.91
CA GLN A 40 -0.16 6.10 -16.74
C GLN A 40 0.13 5.25 -17.99
N ARG A 41 -0.92 4.74 -18.66
CA ARG A 41 -0.78 4.02 -19.94
C ARG A 41 -0.30 4.94 -21.06
N GLU A 42 -0.83 6.16 -21.14
CA GLU A 42 -0.40 7.18 -22.09
C GLU A 42 1.06 7.60 -21.86
N LEU A 43 1.47 7.77 -20.60
CA LEU A 43 2.85 8.04 -20.24
C LEU A 43 3.77 6.89 -20.66
N THR A 44 3.37 5.64 -20.43
CA THR A 44 4.15 4.46 -20.83
C THR A 44 4.35 4.40 -22.35
N ALA A 45 3.30 4.73 -23.12
CA ALA A 45 3.39 4.85 -24.58
C ALA A 45 4.34 5.99 -25.00
N LYS A 46 4.27 7.14 -24.33
CA LYS A 46 5.16 8.30 -24.55
C LYS A 46 6.62 7.99 -24.21
N VAL A 47 6.88 7.33 -23.10
CA VAL A 47 8.23 6.86 -22.70
C VAL A 47 8.79 5.92 -23.76
N THR A 48 7.98 5.01 -24.29
CA THR A 48 8.40 4.08 -25.35
C THR A 48 8.72 4.83 -26.65
N ALA A 49 7.92 5.83 -27.01
CA ALA A 49 8.18 6.69 -28.17
C ALA A 49 9.47 7.52 -27.98
N LEU A 50 9.63 8.18 -26.84
CA LEU A 50 10.82 8.97 -26.49
C LEU A 50 12.09 8.11 -26.52
N LYS A 51 12.05 6.90 -25.95
CA LYS A 51 13.15 5.93 -26.01
C LYS A 51 13.51 5.54 -27.45
N LYS A 52 12.53 5.47 -28.37
CA LYS A 52 12.77 5.19 -29.80
C LYS A 52 13.38 6.37 -30.55
N THR A 53 13.05 7.62 -30.17
CA THR A 53 13.64 8.82 -30.79
C THR A 53 15.11 9.04 -30.43
N ALA A 54 15.56 8.50 -29.30
CA ALA A 54 16.97 8.45 -28.94
C ALA A 54 17.71 7.44 -29.80
N THR A 55 18.33 7.89 -30.89
CA THR A 55 19.10 7.04 -31.80
C THR A 55 20.25 6.31 -31.08
N LYS A 56 20.54 5.07 -31.52
CA LYS A 56 21.63 4.22 -31.02
C LYS A 56 22.99 4.82 -31.40
N GLY A 57 23.42 5.89 -30.74
CA GLY A 57 24.74 6.51 -30.97
C GLY A 57 24.94 7.82 -30.22
N ASP A 58 23.89 8.63 -30.09
CA ASP A 58 23.95 9.95 -29.45
C ASP A 58 23.84 9.84 -27.93
N LYS A 59 24.96 9.58 -27.24
CA LYS A 59 25.02 9.49 -25.77
C LYS A 59 24.45 10.72 -25.05
N LYS A 60 24.58 11.92 -25.65
CA LYS A 60 24.02 13.17 -25.09
C LYS A 60 22.49 13.16 -25.14
N LYS A 61 21.91 12.89 -26.31
CA LYS A 61 20.45 12.81 -26.49
C LYS A 61 19.83 11.67 -25.68
N LYS A 62 20.50 10.52 -25.57
CA LYS A 62 20.03 9.42 -24.71
C LYS A 62 19.93 9.83 -23.23
N LYS A 63 20.90 10.61 -22.73
CA LYS A 63 20.86 11.12 -21.34
C LYS A 63 19.77 12.16 -21.15
N GLU A 64 19.61 13.06 -22.11
CA GLU A 64 18.57 14.10 -22.11
C GLU A 64 17.17 13.47 -22.09
N VAL A 65 16.92 12.50 -22.97
CA VAL A 65 15.67 11.73 -23.02
C VAL A 65 15.42 10.94 -21.73
N LEU A 66 16.45 10.39 -21.09
CA LEU A 66 16.29 9.69 -19.80
C LEU A 66 15.92 10.64 -18.66
N ILE A 67 16.49 11.84 -18.63
CA ILE A 67 16.13 12.87 -17.63
C ILE A 67 14.70 13.34 -17.88
N GLU A 68 14.31 13.54 -19.14
CA GLU A 68 12.96 13.93 -19.52
C GLU A 68 11.92 12.86 -19.13
N ILE A 69 12.22 11.57 -19.34
CA ILE A 69 11.37 10.46 -18.89
C ILE A 69 11.19 10.49 -17.37
N ALA A 70 12.28 10.65 -16.62
CA ALA A 70 12.22 10.72 -15.15
C ALA A 70 11.41 11.92 -14.66
N GLN A 71 11.53 13.08 -15.33
CA GLN A 71 10.75 14.28 -15.01
C GLN A 71 9.26 14.08 -15.32
N LEU A 72 8.91 13.44 -16.44
CA LEU A 72 7.53 13.15 -16.81
C LEU A 72 6.86 12.15 -15.85
N GLU A 73 7.58 11.10 -15.45
CA GLU A 73 7.10 10.11 -14.47
C GLU A 73 6.91 10.75 -13.09
N GLN A 74 7.87 11.56 -12.63
CA GLN A 74 7.76 12.26 -11.35
C GLN A 74 6.62 13.27 -11.34
N SER A 75 6.46 14.06 -12.41
CA SER A 75 5.43 15.10 -12.47
C SER A 75 4.02 14.52 -12.56
N LEU A 76 3.83 13.35 -13.19
CA LEU A 76 2.52 12.70 -13.24
C LEU A 76 2.16 12.10 -11.89
N GLY A 77 3.09 11.39 -11.24
CA GLY A 77 2.88 10.83 -9.91
C GLY A 77 2.55 11.92 -8.86
N GLN A 78 3.27 13.04 -8.88
CA GLN A 78 2.98 14.16 -7.98
C GLN A 78 1.58 14.78 -8.20
N GLN A 79 1.08 14.77 -9.44
CA GLN A 79 -0.27 15.24 -9.73
C GLN A 79 -1.32 14.24 -9.21
N HIS A 80 -1.13 12.94 -9.46
CA HIS A 80 -2.04 11.90 -8.97
C HIS A 80 -2.13 11.89 -7.44
N ASP A 81 -0.98 11.95 -6.75
CA ASP A 81 -0.91 12.03 -5.29
C ASP A 81 -1.63 13.27 -4.74
N LYS A 82 -1.52 14.41 -5.44
CA LYS A 82 -2.19 15.64 -5.04
C LYS A 82 -3.69 15.55 -5.24
N GLU A 83 -4.14 15.02 -6.38
CA GLU A 83 -5.56 14.85 -6.68
C GLU A 83 -6.22 13.86 -5.73
N GLU A 84 -5.54 12.77 -5.34
CA GLU A 84 -6.04 11.82 -4.34
C GLU A 84 -6.15 12.46 -2.95
N LYS A 85 -5.15 13.26 -2.54
CA LYS A 85 -5.19 14.03 -1.28
C LYS A 85 -6.28 15.09 -1.27
N ASP A 86 -6.44 15.82 -2.36
CA ASP A 86 -7.47 16.86 -2.50
C ASP A 86 -8.87 16.22 -2.48
N TRP A 87 -9.05 15.07 -3.14
CA TRP A 87 -10.30 14.30 -3.11
C TRP A 87 -10.63 13.82 -1.68
N LEU A 88 -9.65 13.24 -0.97
CA LEU A 88 -9.80 12.83 0.43
C LEU A 88 -10.12 14.02 1.34
N ASN A 89 -9.48 15.17 1.13
CA ASN A 89 -9.68 16.36 1.95
C ASN A 89 -11.08 16.98 1.77
N ILE A 90 -11.61 16.96 0.54
CA ILE A 90 -12.96 17.44 0.24
C ILE A 90 -14.01 16.51 0.89
N HIS A 91 -13.84 15.19 0.77
CA HIS A 91 -14.80 14.21 1.30
C HIS A 91 -14.66 13.95 2.81
N LYS A 92 -13.55 14.36 3.44
CA LYS A 92 -13.36 14.32 4.89
C LYS A 92 -14.20 15.36 5.65
N CYS A 93 -14.66 16.43 4.98
CA CYS A 93 -15.46 17.49 5.59
C CYS A 93 -16.98 17.24 5.52
N ASP A 94 -17.47 16.28 4.72
CA ASP A 94 -18.90 15.99 4.57
C ASP A 94 -19.43 14.92 5.55
N ILE A 95 -18.56 14.28 6.35
CA ILE A 95 -18.96 13.36 7.43
C ILE A 95 -18.93 14.11 8.77
N GLY A 96 -19.68 15.21 8.84
CA GLY A 96 -19.63 16.17 9.93
C GLY A 96 -20.96 16.77 10.35
N SER A 97 -22.12 16.18 10.03
CA SER A 97 -23.39 16.49 10.71
C SER A 97 -24.53 15.53 10.36
N GLY A 98 -25.03 14.80 11.36
CA GLY A 98 -26.47 14.52 11.48
C GLY A 98 -27.06 13.24 10.89
N THR A 99 -27.38 12.32 11.80
CA THR A 99 -28.50 11.35 11.79
C THR A 99 -28.31 10.04 11.01
N GLY A 100 -28.49 8.93 11.74
CA GLY A 100 -28.20 7.59 11.26
C GLY A 100 -29.34 6.90 10.52
N SER A 101 -28.97 5.84 9.82
CA SER A 101 -29.68 4.57 9.75
C SER A 101 -28.69 3.55 9.19
N ALA A 102 -28.67 2.37 9.80
CA ALA A 102 -28.16 1.16 9.17
C ALA A 102 -28.92 0.90 7.85
N ASP A 103 -28.34 0.06 6.99
CA ASP A 103 -28.81 -0.39 5.68
C ASP A 103 -28.34 0.46 4.50
N VAL A 104 -27.19 0.09 3.91
CA VAL A 104 -26.95 -0.26 2.48
C VAL A 104 -25.43 -0.52 2.33
N ILE A 105 -24.97 -1.69 2.74
CA ILE A 105 -23.72 -2.29 2.22
C ILE A 105 -24.05 -3.76 1.99
N ASP A 106 -24.80 -4.02 0.93
CA ASP A 106 -24.85 -5.32 0.30
C ASP A 106 -25.16 -5.10 -1.18
N LYS A 107 -24.43 -5.83 -2.03
CA LYS A 107 -24.27 -5.67 -3.49
C LYS A 107 -23.19 -4.68 -3.93
N LEU A 108 -21.99 -5.20 -4.15
CA LEU A 108 -21.42 -5.36 -5.50
C LEU A 108 -20.09 -6.15 -5.41
N GLU A 109 -20.16 -7.43 -5.09
CA GLU A 109 -19.09 -8.39 -5.41
C GLU A 109 -19.75 -9.58 -6.09
N GLU A 110 -19.65 -9.61 -7.42
CA GLU A 110 -19.55 -10.81 -8.26
C GLU A 110 -19.71 -10.41 -9.73
N ALA A 111 -18.59 -10.25 -10.43
CA ALA A 111 -18.42 -10.75 -11.79
C ALA A 111 -16.97 -10.59 -12.28
N ALA A 112 -16.43 -11.73 -12.71
CA ALA A 112 -15.42 -11.93 -13.74
C ALA A 112 -13.94 -11.87 -13.34
N ASP A 113 -13.48 -13.03 -12.84
CA ASP A 113 -12.53 -13.91 -13.55
C ASP A 113 -11.69 -13.27 -14.66
N GLY A 114 -10.38 -13.34 -14.42
CA GLY A 114 -9.32 -13.05 -15.36
C GLY A 114 -8.01 -13.48 -14.73
N GLU A 115 -7.86 -14.79 -14.60
CA GLU A 115 -6.62 -15.46 -14.19
C GLU A 115 -5.50 -15.09 -15.17
N ASP A 116 -4.38 -14.57 -14.66
CA ASP A 116 -3.10 -14.69 -15.34
C ASP A 116 -2.05 -15.09 -14.29
N GLU A 117 -1.77 -16.38 -14.35
CA GLU A 117 -0.84 -17.21 -13.62
C GLU A 117 0.60 -16.67 -13.75
N PHE A 118 1.25 -16.37 -12.63
CA PHE A 118 2.67 -15.97 -12.62
C PHE A 118 3.54 -17.23 -12.73
N ASP A 119 3.95 -17.57 -13.97
CA ASP A 119 4.92 -18.63 -14.27
C ASP A 119 6.36 -18.17 -13.89
N PRO A 120 7.06 -18.86 -12.96
CA PRO A 120 8.42 -18.50 -12.57
C PRO A 120 9.51 -18.77 -13.63
N ASN A 121 9.17 -19.30 -14.82
CA ASN A 121 10.12 -19.72 -15.86
C ASN A 121 9.99 -19.02 -17.23
N ASP A 122 9.27 -17.90 -17.37
CA ASP A 122 9.32 -17.10 -18.60
C ASP A 122 10.67 -16.36 -18.75
N ALA A 123 11.53 -16.92 -19.60
CA ALA A 123 12.91 -16.52 -19.84
C ALA A 123 13.04 -15.30 -20.80
N SER A 124 12.35 -14.19 -20.50
CA SER A 124 12.33 -12.99 -21.36
C SER A 124 12.75 -11.68 -20.67
N ILE A 125 13.52 -11.75 -19.57
CA ILE A 125 14.19 -10.58 -19.00
C ILE A 125 15.71 -10.72 -19.16
N PRO A 126 16.33 -10.10 -20.18
CA PRO A 126 17.77 -9.91 -20.19
C PRO A 126 18.14 -8.93 -19.07
N ILE A 127 18.56 -9.47 -17.93
CA ILE A 127 19.29 -8.74 -16.89
C ILE A 127 20.69 -8.47 -17.43
N ASP A 128 20.82 -7.49 -18.32
CA ASP A 128 22.12 -7.07 -18.84
C ASP A 128 22.16 -5.55 -19.02
N HIS A 129 22.52 -4.87 -17.93
CA HIS A 129 23.47 -3.74 -17.88
C HIS A 129 23.17 -2.77 -16.71
N LEU A 130 23.60 -3.16 -15.50
CA LEU A 130 24.03 -2.22 -14.47
C LEU A 130 25.56 -2.17 -14.31
N ILE A 131 26.30 -2.60 -15.33
CA ILE A 131 27.74 -2.35 -15.42
C ILE A 131 27.96 -1.01 -16.12
N LEU A 132 27.95 0.06 -15.33
CA LEU A 132 28.53 1.34 -15.75
C LEU A 132 30.05 1.25 -15.59
N ASP A 133 30.72 0.66 -16.57
CA ASP A 133 32.15 0.89 -16.77
C ASP A 133 32.38 2.34 -17.22
N PRO A 134 33.17 3.14 -16.49
CA PRO A 134 33.45 4.51 -16.88
C PRO A 134 34.51 4.53 -17.98
N THR A 135 34.10 4.79 -19.23
CA THR A 135 35.03 5.10 -20.30
C THR A 135 35.82 6.37 -19.97
N GLN A 136 37.13 6.24 -20.15
CA GLN A 136 38.17 7.25 -20.04
C GLN A 136 37.83 8.53 -20.81
N ALA A 137 38.00 9.68 -20.16
CA ALA A 137 38.05 10.98 -20.84
C ALA A 137 39.53 11.33 -21.07
N LYS A 138 39.95 11.38 -22.34
CA LYS A 138 41.18 12.05 -22.77
C LYS A 138 40.99 13.56 -22.63
N THR A 139 41.87 14.19 -21.88
CA THR A 139 42.07 15.65 -21.83
C THR A 139 43.16 16.05 -22.83
N GLU A 140 42.90 17.06 -23.65
CA GLU A 140 43.96 17.85 -24.31
C GLU A 140 44.56 18.88 -23.33
N PRO A 141 45.85 19.28 -23.49
CA PRO A 141 46.63 19.92 -22.43
C PRO A 141 46.84 21.44 -22.63
N LEU A 142 47.08 22.18 -21.53
CA LEU A 142 47.99 23.34 -21.36
C LEU A 142 47.74 24.05 -20.00
N PRO A 143 48.70 24.82 -19.43
CA PRO A 143 50.04 24.48 -18.96
C PRO A 143 50.18 24.57 -17.42
N GLN A 144 51.33 24.11 -16.93
CA GLN A 144 51.72 23.87 -15.55
C GLN A 144 51.71 25.11 -14.64
N GLN A 145 51.25 24.94 -13.39
CA GLN A 145 51.94 25.50 -12.22
C GLN A 145 51.72 24.63 -10.98
N SER A 146 52.83 24.41 -10.28
CA SER A 146 53.06 23.47 -9.19
C SER A 146 52.66 24.03 -7.82
N HIS A 147 51.86 23.31 -7.03
CA HIS A 147 51.99 23.27 -5.57
C HIS A 147 51.44 21.94 -5.03
N GLY A 148 52.22 21.31 -4.16
CA GLY A 148 52.09 19.93 -3.73
C GLY A 148 50.95 19.69 -2.73
N GLY A 149 50.07 18.76 -3.09
CA GLY A 149 49.14 18.08 -2.21
C GLY A 149 48.64 16.84 -2.94
N LYS A 150 48.89 15.64 -2.39
CA LYS A 150 48.44 14.37 -3.00
C LYS A 150 46.92 14.38 -3.05
N LYS A 151 46.34 14.63 -4.24
CA LYS A 151 44.90 14.54 -4.46
C LYS A 151 44.43 13.12 -4.09
N PRO A 152 43.41 12.96 -3.23
CA PRO A 152 42.90 11.64 -2.89
C PRO A 152 42.42 10.92 -4.16
N SER A 153 42.68 9.60 -4.22
CA SER A 153 42.32 8.76 -5.37
C SER A 153 40.87 8.98 -5.77
N ARG A 154 40.61 9.13 -7.07
CA ARG A 154 39.29 9.35 -7.69
C ARG A 154 38.23 8.33 -7.22
N GLN A 155 38.65 7.12 -6.84
CA GLN A 155 37.78 6.10 -6.26
C GLN A 155 37.34 6.41 -4.83
N LYS A 156 38.22 6.99 -4.01
CA LYS A 156 37.90 7.41 -2.64
C LYS A 156 36.88 8.55 -2.64
N ALA A 157 37.09 9.58 -3.49
CA ALA A 157 36.13 10.67 -3.65
C ALA A 157 34.75 10.20 -4.14
N ARG A 158 34.68 9.16 -4.97
CA ARG A 158 33.40 8.55 -5.41
C ARG A 158 32.71 7.78 -4.28
N LYS A 159 33.47 7.06 -3.45
CA LYS A 159 32.95 6.32 -2.28
C LYS A 159 32.42 7.28 -1.22
N ASP A 160 33.19 8.32 -0.92
CA ASP A 160 32.83 9.32 0.10
C ASP A 160 31.56 10.08 -0.30
N ARG A 161 31.41 10.45 -1.59
CA ARG A 161 30.17 11.07 -2.10
C ARG A 161 28.95 10.14 -2.01
N LYS A 162 29.11 8.84 -2.25
CA LYS A 162 28.02 7.86 -2.12
C LYS A 162 27.64 7.64 -0.66
N ALA A 163 28.63 7.58 0.24
CA ALA A 163 28.40 7.46 1.67
C ALA A 163 27.68 8.70 2.24
N GLN A 164 28.06 9.90 1.79
CA GLN A 164 27.40 11.15 2.18
C GLN A 164 25.95 11.22 1.71
N ALA A 165 25.67 10.83 0.45
CA ALA A 165 24.31 10.80 -0.08
C ALA A 165 23.43 9.76 0.63
N LEU A 166 23.97 8.60 1.01
CA LEU A 166 23.24 7.60 1.78
C LEU A 166 22.93 8.10 3.20
N LYS A 167 23.89 8.80 3.82
CA LYS A 167 23.69 9.40 5.14
C LYS A 167 22.62 10.48 5.10
N GLU A 168 22.67 11.39 4.12
CA GLU A 168 21.66 12.43 3.95
C GLU A 168 20.26 11.86 3.73
N LEU A 169 20.15 10.75 2.99
CA LEU A 169 18.89 10.01 2.82
C LEU A 169 18.40 9.37 4.13
N GLN A 170 19.31 8.82 4.94
CA GLN A 170 18.97 8.26 6.26
C GLN A 170 18.53 9.35 7.22
N ASP A 171 19.27 10.46 7.29
CA ASP A 171 18.95 11.60 8.14
C ASP A 171 17.57 12.18 7.74
N GLN A 172 17.27 12.28 6.43
CA GLN A 172 15.96 12.69 5.93
C GLN A 172 14.84 11.70 6.32
N ALA A 173 15.09 10.40 6.18
CA ALA A 173 14.13 9.36 6.58
C ALA A 173 13.87 9.35 8.10
N GLU A 174 14.88 9.66 8.92
CA GLU A 174 14.74 9.76 10.37
C GLU A 174 13.92 10.98 10.79
N VAL A 175 14.11 12.13 10.12
CA VAL A 175 13.27 13.33 10.33
C VAL A 175 11.82 13.08 9.93
N GLU A 176 11.59 12.40 8.80
CA GLU A 176 10.24 12.01 8.36
C GLU A 176 9.59 11.01 9.32
N ALA A 177 10.35 10.00 9.79
CA ALA A 177 9.87 9.03 10.77
C ALA A 177 9.57 9.64 12.14
N ALA A 178 10.37 10.62 12.60
CA ALA A 178 10.13 11.33 13.85
C ALA A 178 8.85 12.19 13.80
N GLY A 179 8.42 12.61 12.60
CA GLY A 179 7.15 13.29 12.39
C GLY A 179 5.94 12.36 12.39
N GLN A 180 6.16 11.04 12.30
CA GLN A 180 5.09 10.05 12.26
C GLN A 180 4.73 9.61 13.68
N VAL A 181 3.47 9.81 14.06
CA VAL A 181 2.94 9.30 15.33
C VAL A 181 2.85 7.78 15.25
N ASN A 182 3.41 7.09 16.25
CA ASN A 182 3.24 5.65 16.37
C ASN A 182 1.81 5.34 16.85
N MET A 183 0.93 4.99 15.90
CA MET A 183 -0.48 4.70 16.19
C MET A 183 -0.65 3.57 17.22
N ASN A 184 0.24 2.58 17.24
CA ASN A 184 0.20 1.47 18.19
C ASN A 184 0.45 1.94 19.63
N GLU A 185 1.33 2.94 19.83
CA GLU A 185 1.57 3.50 21.15
C GLU A 185 0.39 4.34 21.64
N VAL A 186 -0.28 5.06 20.73
CA VAL A 186 -1.49 5.81 21.04
C VAL A 186 -2.61 4.85 21.45
N GLU A 187 -2.81 3.78 20.69
CA GLU A 187 -3.78 2.74 21.00
C GLU A 187 -3.49 2.08 22.36
N ARG A 188 -2.25 1.62 22.58
CA ARG A 188 -1.85 0.99 23.85
C ARG A 188 -2.11 1.91 25.04
N LYS A 189 -1.76 3.19 24.94
CA LYS A 189 -2.02 4.16 26.01
C LYS A 189 -3.51 4.32 26.29
N ALA A 190 -4.34 4.40 25.26
CA ALA A 190 -5.79 4.50 25.43
C ALA A 190 -6.37 3.27 26.16
N ILE A 191 -5.88 2.07 25.84
CA ILE A 191 -6.27 0.83 26.53
C ILE A 191 -5.79 0.85 27.99
N GLU A 192 -4.56 1.29 28.25
CA GLU A 192 -3.99 1.38 29.60
C GLU A 192 -4.76 2.37 30.48
N GLU A 193 -5.10 3.55 29.96
CA GLU A 193 -5.91 4.55 30.66
C GLU A 193 -7.28 3.97 31.06
N LEU A 194 -7.92 3.21 30.17
CA LEU A 194 -9.19 2.55 30.47
C LEU A 194 -9.03 1.41 31.50
N ALA A 195 -7.95 0.64 31.40
CA ALA A 195 -7.63 -0.43 32.33
C ALA A 195 -7.41 0.10 33.75
N GLU A 196 -6.72 1.23 33.89
CA GLU A 196 -6.51 1.90 35.19
C GLU A 196 -7.84 2.30 35.84
N VAL A 197 -8.79 2.84 35.06
CA VAL A 197 -10.13 3.20 35.56
C VAL A 197 -10.88 1.98 36.10
N MET A 198 -10.71 0.82 35.46
CA MET A 198 -11.32 -0.45 35.89
C MET A 198 -10.50 -1.20 36.95
N ASN A 199 -9.37 -0.62 37.41
CA ASN A 199 -8.44 -1.25 38.35
C ASN A 199 -7.94 -2.64 37.87
N VAL A 200 -7.69 -2.76 36.56
CA VAL A 200 -7.07 -3.92 35.93
C VAL A 200 -5.77 -3.51 35.24
N THR A 201 -4.93 -4.48 34.89
CA THR A 201 -3.64 -4.23 34.25
C THR A 201 -3.53 -5.07 32.98
N VAL A 202 -3.12 -4.43 31.88
CA VAL A 202 -2.85 -5.12 30.62
C VAL A 202 -1.54 -5.87 30.75
N LYS A 203 -1.55 -7.16 30.37
CA LYS A 203 -0.36 -8.01 30.34
C LYS A 203 -0.15 -8.51 28.92
N ASP A 204 1.05 -8.28 28.40
CA ASP A 204 1.41 -8.74 27.07
C ASP A 204 1.52 -10.27 27.03
N VAL A 205 0.89 -10.85 26.02
CA VAL A 205 0.95 -12.27 25.68
C VAL A 205 1.74 -12.42 24.38
N THR A 206 2.37 -13.57 24.16
CA THR A 206 3.08 -13.85 22.92
C THR A 206 2.13 -13.71 21.72
N ALA A 207 2.56 -12.96 20.70
CA ALA A 207 1.82 -12.77 19.46
C ALA A 207 1.97 -14.01 18.55
N ASP A 208 1.38 -15.12 18.97
CA ASP A 208 1.31 -16.38 18.24
C ASP A 208 -0.15 -16.82 18.03
N GLY A 209 -0.37 -17.87 17.24
CA GLY A 209 -1.73 -18.42 17.05
C GLY A 209 -2.32 -19.09 18.30
N HIS A 210 -1.60 -19.12 19.42
CA HIS A 210 -2.07 -19.62 20.71
C HIS A 210 -2.36 -18.49 21.71
N CYS A 211 -2.26 -17.22 21.29
CA CYS A 211 -2.37 -16.04 22.17
C CYS A 211 -3.65 -16.04 23.02
N LEU A 212 -4.79 -16.43 22.45
CA LEU A 212 -6.06 -16.53 23.18
C LEU A 212 -5.97 -17.52 24.35
N TYR A 213 -5.54 -18.74 24.08
CA TYR A 213 -5.40 -19.80 25.09
C TYR A 213 -4.29 -19.48 26.10
N ASN A 214 -3.22 -18.80 25.67
CA ASN A 214 -2.19 -18.30 26.57
C ASN A 214 -2.75 -17.25 27.55
N ALA A 215 -3.59 -16.33 27.06
CA ALA A 215 -4.25 -15.33 27.89
C ALA A 215 -5.19 -15.98 28.91
N ILE A 216 -6.01 -16.95 28.48
CA ILE A 216 -6.91 -17.71 29.36
C ILE A 216 -6.13 -18.53 30.39
N ALA A 217 -5.09 -19.26 29.97
CA ALA A 217 -4.26 -20.04 30.87
C ALA A 217 -3.60 -19.18 31.95
N ASP A 218 -3.19 -17.97 31.59
CA ASP A 218 -2.64 -17.01 32.53
C ASP A 218 -3.69 -16.53 33.55
N GLN A 219 -4.91 -16.19 33.09
CA GLN A 219 -6.01 -15.81 33.98
C GLN A 219 -6.44 -16.95 34.92
N LEU A 220 -6.53 -18.19 34.41
CA LEU A 220 -6.82 -19.37 35.23
C LEU A 220 -5.75 -19.61 36.30
N THR A 221 -4.49 -19.37 35.96
CA THR A 221 -3.38 -19.50 36.92
C THR A 221 -3.46 -18.40 37.99
N GLN A 222 -3.78 -17.16 37.61
CA GLN A 222 -3.85 -16.03 38.54
C GLN A 222 -5.08 -16.09 39.47
N GLN A 223 -6.26 -16.38 38.94
CA GLN A 223 -7.53 -16.32 39.69
C GLN A 223 -7.87 -17.64 40.39
N HIS A 224 -7.58 -18.78 39.74
CA HIS A 224 -8.02 -20.09 40.20
C HIS A 224 -6.88 -21.01 40.66
N GLN A 225 -5.62 -20.55 40.55
CA GLN A 225 -4.41 -21.35 40.86
C GLN A 225 -4.33 -22.67 40.08
N THR A 226 -5.05 -22.74 38.95
CA THR A 226 -5.09 -23.90 38.07
C THR A 226 -4.08 -23.70 36.96
N LYS A 227 -3.06 -24.56 36.92
CA LYS A 227 -2.11 -24.58 35.81
C LYS A 227 -2.75 -25.26 34.60
N ALA A 228 -3.30 -24.46 33.70
CA ALA A 228 -3.80 -24.92 32.43
C ALA A 228 -2.67 -24.91 31.38
N SER A 229 -2.61 -25.95 30.56
CA SER A 229 -1.75 -25.98 29.37
C SER A 229 -2.57 -25.58 28.16
N VAL A 230 -2.01 -24.77 27.26
CA VAL A 230 -2.64 -24.39 25.98
C VAL A 230 -3.19 -25.61 25.24
N LYS A 231 -2.39 -26.69 25.18
CA LYS A 231 -2.80 -27.92 24.52
C LYS A 231 -4.03 -28.54 25.17
N LYS A 232 -4.10 -28.52 26.51
CA LYS A 232 -5.24 -29.06 27.26
C LYS A 232 -6.49 -28.20 27.04
N LEU A 233 -6.35 -26.88 27.09
CA LEU A 233 -7.47 -25.97 26.84
C LEU A 233 -8.04 -26.18 25.43
N ARG A 234 -7.19 -26.25 24.41
CA ARG A 234 -7.63 -26.54 23.03
C ARG A 234 -8.36 -27.88 22.91
N GLN A 235 -7.91 -28.90 23.63
CA GLN A 235 -8.56 -30.21 23.69
C GLN A 235 -9.94 -30.13 24.33
N GLU A 236 -10.06 -29.44 25.47
CA GLU A 236 -11.32 -29.25 26.19
C GLU A 236 -12.31 -28.43 25.35
N THR A 237 -11.86 -27.36 24.71
CA THR A 237 -12.67 -26.55 23.79
C THR A 237 -13.17 -27.37 22.60
N ALA A 238 -12.30 -28.12 21.91
CA ALA A 238 -12.71 -28.95 20.78
C ALA A 238 -13.71 -30.04 21.20
N GLU A 239 -13.49 -30.66 22.36
CA GLU A 239 -14.40 -31.68 22.91
C GLU A 239 -15.78 -31.11 23.22
N TYR A 240 -15.82 -29.92 23.82
CA TYR A 240 -17.08 -29.23 24.13
C TYR A 240 -17.83 -28.79 22.88
N MET A 241 -17.12 -28.23 21.89
CA MET A 241 -17.71 -27.86 20.61
C MET A 241 -18.33 -29.07 19.90
N ARG A 242 -17.65 -30.24 19.94
CA ARG A 242 -18.20 -31.49 19.40
C ARG A 242 -19.49 -31.94 20.11
N GLN A 243 -19.59 -31.73 21.42
CA GLN A 243 -20.78 -32.11 22.21
C GLN A 243 -21.97 -31.19 21.97
N ASN A 244 -21.74 -29.94 21.59
CA ASN A 244 -22.78 -28.91 21.42
C ASN A 244 -22.73 -28.32 20.00
N SER A 245 -22.57 -29.17 18.98
CA SER A 245 -22.35 -28.72 17.60
C SER A 245 -23.45 -27.79 17.07
N GLU A 246 -24.71 -28.02 17.45
CA GLU A 246 -25.86 -27.22 17.04
C GLU A 246 -25.77 -25.75 17.50
N ASP A 247 -25.09 -25.48 18.62
CA ASP A 247 -24.93 -24.12 19.17
C ASP A 247 -23.82 -23.35 18.45
N PHE A 248 -22.84 -24.05 17.86
CA PHE A 248 -21.66 -23.43 17.25
C PHE A 248 -21.74 -23.37 15.72
N LEU A 249 -22.36 -24.35 15.07
CA LEU A 249 -22.51 -24.43 13.62
C LEU A 249 -23.04 -23.14 12.97
N PRO A 250 -24.05 -22.44 13.53
CA PRO A 250 -24.57 -21.21 12.92
C PRO A 250 -23.56 -20.05 12.86
N PHE A 251 -22.50 -20.10 13.67
CA PHE A 251 -21.49 -19.05 13.79
C PHE A 251 -20.19 -19.37 13.04
N LEU A 252 -20.09 -20.55 12.43
CA LEU A 252 -18.89 -21.02 11.76
C LEU A 252 -19.09 -21.06 10.25
N THR A 253 -18.11 -20.50 9.54
CA THR A 253 -18.06 -20.50 8.08
C THR A 253 -16.89 -21.34 7.58
N ASN A 254 -17.05 -21.97 6.42
CA ASN A 254 -15.94 -22.67 5.77
C ASN A 254 -14.90 -21.68 5.21
N THR A 255 -13.84 -22.20 4.61
CA THR A 255 -12.76 -21.40 3.98
C THR A 255 -13.23 -20.56 2.79
N GLN A 256 -14.43 -20.81 2.28
CA GLN A 256 -15.07 -20.08 1.17
C GLN A 256 -16.08 -19.04 1.66
N GLY A 257 -16.32 -18.94 2.97
CA GLY A 257 -17.30 -18.03 3.57
C GLY A 257 -18.73 -18.56 3.64
N ASP A 258 -18.99 -19.79 3.18
CA ASP A 258 -20.30 -20.43 3.26
C ASP A 258 -20.53 -21.09 4.63
N MET A 259 -21.79 -21.42 4.94
CA MET A 259 -22.17 -22.14 6.15
C MET A 259 -21.43 -23.49 6.24
N MET A 260 -20.81 -23.73 7.40
CA MET A 260 -20.05 -24.96 7.64
C MET A 260 -20.98 -26.17 7.72
N SER A 261 -20.65 -27.25 7.02
CA SER A 261 -21.35 -28.53 7.16
C SER A 261 -20.95 -29.26 8.46
N THR A 262 -21.71 -30.26 8.86
CA THR A 262 -21.38 -31.11 10.01
C THR A 262 -20.04 -31.83 9.86
N GLU A 263 -19.69 -32.22 8.64
CA GLU A 263 -18.44 -32.89 8.29
C GLU A 263 -17.25 -31.92 8.39
N ASP A 264 -17.41 -30.70 7.89
CA ASP A 264 -16.39 -29.64 7.97
C ASP A 264 -16.16 -29.21 9.42
N PHE A 265 -17.22 -29.17 10.23
CA PHE A 265 -17.13 -28.85 11.65
C PHE A 265 -16.28 -29.83 12.44
N VAL A 266 -16.36 -31.13 12.12
CA VAL A 266 -15.48 -32.14 12.73
C VAL A 266 -14.03 -31.89 12.34
N GLY A 267 -13.76 -31.53 11.08
CA GLY A 267 -12.43 -31.11 10.61
C GLY A 267 -11.90 -29.91 11.39
N TYR A 268 -12.72 -28.86 11.50
CA TYR A 268 -12.39 -27.66 12.25
C TYR A 268 -12.09 -27.94 13.74
N CYS A 269 -12.86 -28.80 14.41
CA CYS A 269 -12.57 -29.20 15.80
C CYS A 269 -11.23 -29.93 15.93
N ASN A 270 -10.84 -30.74 14.94
CA ASN A 270 -9.54 -31.40 14.93
C ASN A 270 -8.40 -30.40 14.70
N ASP A 271 -8.60 -29.43 13.81
CA ASP A 271 -7.62 -28.37 13.56
C ASP A 271 -7.46 -27.48 14.79
N LEU A 272 -8.55 -27.16 15.50
CA LEU A 272 -8.53 -26.39 16.73
C LEU A 272 -7.71 -27.06 17.84
N GLU A 273 -7.80 -28.39 17.96
CA GLU A 273 -7.02 -29.19 18.91
C GLU A 273 -5.53 -29.29 18.54
N THR A 274 -5.24 -29.51 17.25
CA THR A 274 -3.90 -29.93 16.80
C THR A 274 -3.03 -28.80 16.29
N THR A 275 -3.64 -27.68 15.87
CA THR A 275 -2.93 -26.58 15.21
C THR A 275 -3.02 -25.28 16.01
N ALA A 276 -2.36 -24.24 15.50
CA ALA A 276 -2.43 -22.88 16.01
C ALA A 276 -3.47 -22.03 15.27
N VAL A 277 -4.60 -22.63 14.87
CA VAL A 277 -5.75 -21.88 14.35
C VAL A 277 -6.17 -20.84 15.39
N TRP A 278 -6.38 -19.62 14.90
CA TRP A 278 -6.75 -18.46 15.70
C TRP A 278 -8.14 -18.71 16.28
N GLY A 279 -8.26 -18.58 17.60
CA GLY A 279 -9.55 -18.71 18.26
C GLY A 279 -10.38 -17.45 18.08
N GLY A 280 -11.67 -17.62 17.77
CA GLY A 280 -12.66 -16.55 17.68
C GLY A 280 -13.58 -16.49 18.90
N GLN A 281 -14.76 -15.90 18.70
CA GLN A 281 -15.79 -15.80 19.74
C GLN A 281 -16.36 -17.16 20.19
N PRO A 282 -16.60 -18.15 19.30
CA PRO A 282 -17.07 -19.48 19.70
C PRO A 282 -16.19 -20.13 20.80
N GLU A 283 -14.88 -19.98 20.67
CA GLU A 283 -13.88 -20.53 21.59
C GLU A 283 -13.83 -19.76 22.92
N VAL A 284 -14.05 -18.43 22.89
CA VAL A 284 -14.13 -17.60 24.10
C VAL A 284 -15.36 -17.97 24.95
N ILE A 285 -16.50 -18.23 24.31
CA ILE A 285 -17.75 -18.61 25.00
C ILE A 285 -17.55 -19.91 25.79
N GLU A 286 -16.84 -20.88 25.21
CA GLU A 286 -16.54 -22.15 25.88
C GLU A 286 -15.57 -21.96 27.05
N SER A 287 -14.49 -21.20 26.86
CA SER A 287 -13.49 -21.03 27.92
C SER A 287 -14.03 -20.34 29.18
N CYS A 288 -15.19 -19.67 29.08
CA CYS A 288 -15.91 -19.10 30.23
C CYS A 288 -16.77 -20.13 30.99
N ALA A 289 -17.04 -21.31 30.41
CA ALA A 289 -17.84 -22.37 31.01
C ALA A 289 -16.99 -23.37 31.85
N LEU A 290 -15.66 -23.28 31.78
CA LEU A 290 -14.67 -24.04 32.56
C LEU A 290 -14.42 -23.42 33.95
#